data_AF-A0A0K0EQ59-F1
#
_entry.id   AF-A0A0K0EQ59-F1
#
_cell.length_a   1.000
_cell.length_b   1.000
_cell.length_c   1.000
_cell.angle_alpha   90.00
_cell.angle_beta   90.00
_cell.angle_gamma   90.00
#
_symmetry.space_group_name_H-M   'P 1'
#
loop_
_entity.id
_entity.type
_entity.pdbx_description
1 polymer ?
#
loop_
_entity_poly.entity_id
_entity_poly.type
_entity_poly.pdbx_seq_one_letter_code
_entity_poly.pdbx_strand_id
1 'polypeptide(L)'
;MNNFLRIIKRFSSSKPQQSVPKLKFGEAFRTHETKTGDVVHKWNYRSEYLRHKKLNNGHYFVWISFALLSVFGGIFFIITKTSVVENRKEELLMRESVRKELKLANEDRKKIGSLNSVQSE
;
A
#
# COMPACT_ATOMS: atom_id res chain seq x y z
N MET A 1 8.29 28.02 6.23
CA MET A 1 8.56 26.71 6.89
C MET A 1 7.30 25.86 6.79
N ASN A 2 7.29 24.92 5.85
CA ASN A 2 6.09 24.35 5.22
C ASN A 2 5.27 23.43 6.16
N ASN A 3 3.94 23.54 6.09
CA ASN A 3 2.98 22.78 6.91
C ASN A 3 3.21 21.26 6.92
N PHE A 4 3.74 20.70 5.83
CA PHE A 4 4.11 19.28 5.75
C PHE A 4 5.10 18.85 6.83
N LEU A 5 6.14 19.66 7.10
CA LEU A 5 7.12 19.37 8.15
C LEU A 5 6.48 19.42 9.55
N ARG A 6 5.49 20.30 9.78
CA ARG A 6 4.74 20.35 11.04
C ARG A 6 3.89 19.09 11.25
N ILE A 7 3.28 18.56 10.19
CA ILE A 7 2.48 17.32 10.25
C ILE A 7 3.40 16.14 10.56
N ILE A 8 4.52 16.00 9.84
CA ILE A 8 5.51 14.94 10.08
C ILE A 8 6.05 15.05 11.51
N LYS A 9 6.39 16.25 11.99
CA LYS A 9 6.89 16.45 13.36
C LYS A 9 5.83 16.18 14.43
N ARG A 10 4.53 16.39 14.14
CA ARG A 10 3.45 15.98 15.05
C ARG A 10 3.35 14.47 15.16
N PHE A 11 3.46 13.75 14.05
CA PHE A 11 3.48 12.28 14.07
C PHE A 11 4.78 11.72 14.65
N SER A 12 5.92 12.42 14.47
CA SER A 12 7.20 12.04 15.06
C SER A 12 7.39 12.54 16.49
N SER A 13 6.45 13.32 17.04
CA SER A 13 6.48 13.74 18.44
C SER A 13 6.14 12.53 19.28
N SER A 14 7.17 11.72 19.50
CA SER A 14 7.20 10.65 20.49
C SER A 14 7.08 11.30 21.86
N LYS A 15 5.86 11.61 22.28
CA LYS A 15 5.57 11.43 23.72
C LYS A 15 6.02 10.00 24.00
N PRO A 16 6.95 9.77 24.95
CA PRO A 16 7.35 8.41 25.26
C PRO A 16 6.07 7.70 25.68
N GLN A 17 5.53 6.86 24.79
CA GLN A 17 4.66 5.79 25.23
C GLN A 17 5.51 5.10 26.27
N GLN A 18 5.10 5.18 27.54
CA GLN A 18 5.66 4.36 28.59
C GLN A 18 5.54 2.94 28.08
N SER A 19 6.63 2.43 27.50
CA SER A 19 6.63 1.09 26.96
C SER A 19 6.44 0.20 28.16
N VAL A 20 5.24 -0.36 28.30
CA VAL A 20 4.95 -1.34 29.33
C VAL A 20 6.09 -2.35 29.26
N PRO A 21 6.80 -2.64 30.36
CA PRO A 21 8.04 -3.39 30.34
C PRO A 21 7.90 -4.64 29.47
N LYS A 22 8.92 -4.90 28.64
CA LYS A 22 8.96 -6.10 27.81
C LYS A 22 9.13 -7.30 28.76
N LEU A 23 8.01 -7.91 29.18
CA LEU A 23 8.03 -9.19 29.86
C LEU A 23 8.80 -10.17 28.98
N LYS A 24 9.90 -10.72 29.52
CA LYS A 24 10.66 -11.76 28.82
C LYS A 24 9.84 -13.04 28.78
N PHE A 25 10.07 -13.83 27.73
CA PHE A 25 9.41 -15.12 27.56
C PHE A 25 9.63 -15.99 28.80
N GLY A 26 8.56 -16.39 29.49
CA GLY A 26 8.64 -17.21 30.71
C GLY A 26 8.59 -16.45 32.04
N GLU A 27 8.48 -15.11 32.05
CA GLU A 27 8.27 -14.38 33.31
C GLU A 27 6.87 -14.64 33.88
N ALA A 28 6.81 -14.83 35.21
CA ALA A 28 5.58 -15.08 35.93
C ALA A 28 4.55 -13.96 35.67
N PHE A 29 3.30 -14.37 35.46
CA PHE A 29 2.18 -13.46 35.20
C PHE A 29 2.02 -12.49 36.38
N ARG A 30 2.36 -11.21 36.15
CA ARG A 30 2.20 -10.16 37.17
C ARG A 30 0.72 -10.08 37.52
N THR A 31 0.41 -10.27 38.79
CA THR A 31 -0.95 -10.22 39.31
C THR A 31 -1.08 -9.01 40.22
N HIS A 32 -2.06 -8.15 39.96
CA HIS A 32 -2.35 -7.02 40.84
C HIS A 32 -3.34 -7.48 41.92
N GLU A 33 -3.16 -6.96 43.13
CA GLU A 33 -4.00 -7.31 44.26
C GLU A 33 -4.59 -6.04 44.86
N THR A 34 -5.90 -6.05 45.11
CA THR A 34 -6.60 -4.99 45.85
C THR A 34 -7.31 -5.62 47.03
N LYS A 35 -7.08 -5.07 48.22
CA LYS A 35 -7.75 -5.50 49.45
C LYS A 35 -9.03 -4.68 49.63
N THR A 36 -10.17 -5.35 49.77
CA THR A 36 -11.46 -4.72 50.08
C THR A 36 -12.03 -5.39 51.33
N GLY A 37 -11.99 -4.69 52.46
CA GLY A 37 -12.27 -5.30 53.76
C GLY A 37 -11.26 -6.41 54.08
N ASP A 38 -11.76 -7.61 54.37
CA ASP A 38 -10.94 -8.81 54.63
C ASP A 38 -10.71 -9.69 53.40
N VAL A 39 -11.26 -9.32 52.24
CA VAL A 39 -11.12 -10.08 51.00
C VAL A 39 -10.02 -9.49 50.12
N VAL A 40 -9.08 -10.34 49.69
CA VAL A 40 -8.04 -9.99 48.71
C VAL A 40 -8.54 -10.34 47.31
N HIS A 41 -8.80 -9.33 46.49
CA HIS A 41 -9.17 -9.51 45.10
C HIS A 41 -7.93 -9.44 44.21
N LYS A 42 -7.68 -10.51 43.44
CA LYS A 42 -6.63 -10.54 42.43
C LYS A 42 -7.23 -10.14 41.07
N TRP A 43 -6.67 -9.13 40.43
CA TRP A 43 -7.12 -8.64 39.13
C TRP A 43 -5.93 -8.30 38.25
N ASN A 44 -6.17 -8.19 36.94
CA ASN A 44 -5.13 -7.90 35.96
C ASN A 44 -5.62 -6.92 34.91
N TYR A 45 -4.71 -6.09 34.41
CA TYR A 45 -5.03 -5.27 33.25
C TYR A 45 -5.28 -6.16 32.03
N ARG A 46 -6.30 -5.81 31.24
CA ARG A 46 -6.65 -6.54 30.00
C ARG A 46 -5.45 -6.64 29.04
N SER A 47 -4.62 -5.60 28.96
CA SER A 47 -3.42 -5.57 28.13
C SER A 47 -2.37 -6.62 28.54
N GLU A 48 -2.19 -6.85 29.83
CA GLU A 48 -1.26 -7.85 30.37
C GLU A 48 -1.76 -9.28 30.07
N TYR A 49 -3.06 -9.52 30.29
CA TYR A 49 -3.70 -10.80 29.99
C TYR A 49 -3.64 -11.15 28.50
N LEU A 50 -4.02 -10.22 27.62
CA LEU A 50 -4.02 -10.41 26.17
C LEU A 50 -2.61 -10.70 25.63
N ARG A 51 -1.59 -10.04 26.20
CA ARG A 51 -0.19 -10.23 25.82
C ARG A 51 0.35 -11.58 26.27
N HIS A 52 0.06 -12.00 27.50
CA HIS A 52 0.44 -13.33 28.01
C HIS A 52 -0.18 -14.45 27.16
N LYS A 53 -1.47 -14.33 26.82
CA LYS A 53 -2.17 -15.31 25.98
C LYS A 53 -1.85 -15.23 24.47
N LYS A 54 -0.98 -14.30 24.03
CA LYS A 54 -0.66 -14.07 22.61
C LYS A 54 -1.91 -13.82 21.73
N LEU A 55 -3.03 -13.36 22.31
CA LEU A 55 -4.31 -13.28 21.59
C LEU A 55 -4.27 -12.27 20.44
N ASN A 56 -3.35 -11.29 20.53
CA ASN A 56 -3.18 -10.26 19.51
C ASN A 56 -2.35 -10.70 18.28
N ASN A 57 -1.67 -11.85 18.36
CA ASN A 57 -0.74 -12.25 17.30
C ASN A 57 -1.48 -12.60 16.00
N GLY A 58 -2.65 -13.24 16.07
CA GLY A 58 -3.44 -13.59 14.89
C GLY A 58 -3.86 -12.37 14.07
N HIS A 59 -4.39 -11.34 14.74
CA HIS A 59 -4.77 -10.09 14.07
C HIS A 59 -3.57 -9.35 13.50
N TYR A 60 -2.42 -9.36 14.18
CA TYR A 60 -1.20 -8.73 13.67
C TYR A 60 -0.77 -9.30 12.31
N PHE A 61 -0.81 -10.63 12.13
CA PHE A 61 -0.50 -11.26 10.85
C PHE A 61 -1.52 -10.92 9.76
N VAL A 62 -2.80 -10.83 10.11
CA VAL A 62 -3.85 -10.37 9.16
C VAL A 62 -3.53 -8.96 8.67
N TRP A 63 -3.15 -8.04 9.55
CA TRP A 63 -2.76 -6.69 9.17
C TRP A 63 -1.51 -6.65 8.30
N ILE A 64 -0.50 -7.47 8.60
CA ILE A 64 0.69 -7.60 7.74
C ILE A 64 0.30 -8.12 6.36
N SER A 65 -0.53 -9.16 6.30
CA SER A 65 -0.99 -9.73 5.04
C SER A 65 -1.76 -8.70 4.21
N PHE A 66 -2.64 -7.92 4.84
CA PHE A 66 -3.36 -6.83 4.17
C PHE A 66 -2.42 -5.74 3.64
N ALA A 67 -1.45 -5.31 4.44
CA ALA A 67 -0.44 -4.33 4.00
C ALA A 67 0.38 -4.86 2.83
N LEU A 68 0.80 -6.12 2.89
CA LEU A 68 1.58 -6.78 1.85
C LEU A 68 0.76 -6.90 0.55
N LEU A 69 -0.49 -7.35 0.62
CA LEU A 69 -1.41 -7.39 -0.52
C LEU A 69 -1.65 -6.02 -1.12
N SER A 70 -1.79 -4.98 -0.30
CA SER A 70 -1.95 -3.60 -0.77
C SER A 70 -0.72 -3.10 -1.51
N VAL A 71 0.49 -3.42 -1.03
CA VAL A 71 1.75 -3.03 -1.69
C VAL A 71 1.92 -3.79 -3.00
N PHE A 72 1.76 -5.11 -3.01
CA PHE A 72 1.86 -5.91 -4.24
C PHE A 72 0.80 -5.52 -5.27
N GLY A 73 -0.44 -5.29 -4.83
CA GLY A 73 -1.52 -4.80 -5.70
C GLY A 73 -1.21 -3.42 -6.29
N GLY A 74 -0.67 -2.50 -5.48
CA GLY A 74 -0.24 -1.18 -5.93
C GLY A 74 0.89 -1.26 -6.97
N ILE A 75 1.91 -2.08 -6.73
CA ILE A 75 3.02 -2.30 -7.67
C ILE A 75 2.51 -2.89 -8.98
N PHE A 76 1.69 -3.94 -8.91
CA PHE A 76 1.12 -4.59 -10.09
C PHE A 76 0.25 -3.63 -10.92
N PHE A 77 -0.52 -2.77 -10.25
CA PHE A 77 -1.34 -1.74 -10.91
C PHE A 77 -0.49 -0.71 -11.65
N ILE A 78 0.60 -0.23 -11.03
CA ILE A 78 1.54 0.70 -11.65
C ILE A 78 2.17 0.07 -12.90
N ILE A 79 2.69 -1.15 -12.79
CA ILE A 79 3.31 -1.89 -13.90
C ILE A 79 2.33 -2.04 -15.07
N THR A 80 1.11 -2.48 -14.78
CA THR A 80 0.08 -2.67 -15.80
C THR A 80 -0.24 -1.36 -16.52
N LYS A 81 -0.34 -0.25 -15.79
CA LYS A 81 -0.58 1.08 -16.37
C LYS A 81 0.59 1.57 -17.20
N THR A 82 1.83 1.38 -16.75
CA THR A 82 3.02 1.77 -17.50
C THR A 82 3.12 0.98 -18.81
N SER A 83 2.87 -0.33 -18.79
CA SER A 83 2.87 -1.15 -20.01
C SER A 83 1.81 -0.72 -21.01
N VAL A 84 0.59 -0.38 -20.56
CA VAL A 84 -0.46 0.13 -21.46
C VAL A 84 -0.07 1.46 -22.09
N VAL A 85 0.59 2.34 -21.34
CA VAL A 85 1.08 3.63 -21.84
C VAL A 85 2.24 3.45 -22.82
N GLU A 86 3.17 2.55 -22.51
CA GLU A 86 4.32 2.23 -23.35
C GLU A 86 3.88 1.60 -24.67
N ASN A 87 3.00 0.59 -24.65
CA ASN A 87 2.47 -0.03 -25.87
C ASN A 87 1.78 1.00 -26.80
N ARG A 88 1.04 1.97 -26.23
CA ARG A 88 0.42 3.04 -27.03
C ARG A 88 1.46 3.99 -27.64
N LYS A 89 2.55 4.26 -26.93
CA LYS A 89 3.65 5.07 -27.45
C LYS A 89 4.40 4.34 -28.56
N GLU A 90 4.68 3.06 -28.37
CA GLU A 90 5.31 2.21 -29.38
C GLU A 90 4.46 2.12 -30.65
N GLU A 91 3.15 1.90 -30.51
CA GLU A 91 2.24 1.86 -31.66
C GLU A 91 2.22 3.20 -32.42
N LEU A 92 2.23 4.33 -31.71
CA LEU A 92 2.34 5.65 -32.34
C LEU A 92 3.69 5.85 -33.03
N LEU A 93 4.79 5.43 -32.40
CA LEU A 93 6.13 5.51 -32.99
C LEU A 93 6.28 4.63 -34.22
N MET A 94 5.71 3.42 -34.21
CA MET A 94 5.69 2.52 -35.37
C MET A 94 4.87 3.12 -36.52
N ARG A 95 3.73 3.76 -36.22
CA ARG A 95 2.96 4.49 -37.23
C ARG A 95 3.75 5.68 -37.79
N GLU A 96 4.48 6.41 -36.95
CA GLU A 96 5.32 7.52 -37.38
C GLU A 96 6.56 7.08 -38.17
N SER A 97 7.20 5.96 -37.82
CA SER A 97 8.33 5.40 -38.57
C SER A 97 7.89 4.93 -39.95
N VAL A 98 6.79 4.16 -40.04
CA VAL A 98 6.21 3.73 -41.31
C VAL A 98 5.82 4.94 -42.17
N ARG A 99 5.29 6.02 -41.57
CA ARG A 99 5.00 7.29 -42.28
C ARG A 99 6.26 7.97 -42.82
N LYS A 100 7.37 7.96 -42.07
CA LYS A 100 8.66 8.50 -42.51
C LYS A 100 9.26 7.66 -43.63
N GLU A 101 9.20 6.33 -43.53
CA GLU A 101 9.71 5.41 -44.53
C GLU A 101 8.96 5.53 -45.87
N LEU A 102 7.62 5.61 -45.82
CA LEU A 102 6.80 5.73 -47.02
C LEU A 102 6.91 7.10 -47.72
N LYS A 103 7.67 8.07 -47.18
CA LYS A 103 7.80 9.44 -47.73
C LYS A 103 6.46 10.04 -48.19
N LEU A 104 5.36 9.68 -47.52
CA LEU A 104 4.02 10.12 -47.91
C LEU A 104 3.94 11.63 -47.71
N ALA A 105 4.13 12.37 -48.80
CA ALA A 105 3.90 13.79 -48.86
C ALA A 105 2.45 14.06 -48.46
N ASN A 106 2.20 15.27 -47.96
CA ASN A 106 0.92 15.63 -47.34
C ASN A 106 -0.30 15.48 -48.26
N GLU A 107 -0.10 15.31 -49.56
CA GLU A 107 -1.16 15.18 -50.57
C GLU A 107 -1.72 13.75 -50.68
N ASP A 108 -0.90 12.71 -50.50
CA ASP A 108 -1.37 11.31 -50.47
C ASP A 108 -2.17 11.00 -49.19
N ARG A 109 -2.08 11.87 -48.17
CA ARG A 109 -2.81 11.78 -46.89
C ARG A 109 -4.32 11.59 -47.07
N LYS A 110 -4.93 12.18 -48.11
CA LYS A 110 -6.39 12.18 -48.30
C LYS A 110 -6.88 10.99 -49.13
N LYS A 111 -6.06 10.46 -50.04
CA LYS A 111 -6.45 9.40 -50.99
C LYS A 111 -6.54 8.01 -50.35
N ILE A 112 -5.62 7.68 -49.45
CA ILE A 112 -5.59 6.34 -48.83
C ILE A 112 -6.75 6.18 -47.84
N GLY A 113 -7.09 7.25 -47.10
CA GLY A 113 -8.27 7.26 -46.23
C GLY A 113 -9.58 7.03 -46.99
N SER A 114 -9.69 7.54 -48.22
CA SER A 114 -10.88 7.34 -49.07
C SER A 114 -10.91 5.99 -49.81
N LEU A 115 -9.76 5.44 -50.21
CA LEU A 115 -9.74 4.16 -50.93
C LEU A 115 -10.19 3.00 -50.04
N ASN A 116 -9.78 2.99 -48.77
CA ASN A 116 -10.21 1.95 -47.83
C ASN A 116 -11.69 2.05 -47.45
N SER A 117 -12.29 3.26 -47.44
CA SER A 117 -13.73 3.41 -47.18
C SER A 117 -14.59 3.06 -48.38
N VAL A 118 -14.09 3.24 -49.61
CA VAL A 118 -14.82 2.89 -50.84
C VAL A 118 -14.78 1.39 -51.13
N GLN A 119 -13.79 0.66 -50.61
CA GLN A 119 -13.63 -0.77 -50.88
C GLN A 119 -14.34 -1.68 -49.85
N SER A 120 -14.99 -1.09 -48.85
CA SER A 120 -15.73 -1.79 -47.79
C SER A 120 -17.27 -1.60 -47.87
N GLU A 121 -17.77 -1.09 -49.00
CA GLU A 121 -19.17 -1.26 -49.45
C GLU A 121 -19.23 -2.38 -50.48
#